data_AF-A0A225SY20-F1
#
_entry.id   AF-A0A225SY20-F1
#
_cell.length_a   1.000
_cell.length_b   1.000
_cell.length_c   1.000
_cell.angle_alpha   90.00
_cell.angle_beta   90.00
_cell.angle_gamma   90.00
#
_symmetry.space_group_name_H-M   'P 1'
#
loop_
_entity.id
_entity.type
_entity.pdbx_description
1 polymer ?
#
loop_
_entity_poly.entity_id
_entity_poly.type
_entity_poly.pdbx_seq_one_letter_code
_entity_poly.pdbx_strand_id
1 'polypeptide(L)' 'MDKNQKAELERIQKELVDAHNKAAWQMAATIIKASLVKNGMDQPPTPAELADLNATITNLRSVAEDALELLKR' A
#
# COMPACT_ATOMS: atom_id res chain seq x y z
N MET A 1 20.64 14.01 -16.22
CA MET A 1 19.49 14.05 -15.29
C MET A 1 19.67 15.26 -14.40
N ASP A 2 18.68 16.15 -14.35
CA ASP A 2 18.72 17.33 -13.49
C ASP A 2 18.82 16.91 -12.00
N LYS A 3 19.53 17.66 -11.16
CA LYS A 3 19.63 17.40 -9.72
C LYS A 3 18.25 17.39 -9.06
N ASN A 4 17.33 18.22 -9.53
CA ASN A 4 15.95 18.26 -9.03
C ASN A 4 15.16 17.00 -9.40
N GLN A 5 15.30 16.51 -10.64
CA GLN A 5 14.68 15.24 -11.05
C GLN A 5 15.21 14.05 -10.23
N LYS A 6 16.51 14.03 -9.92
CA LYS A 6 17.09 12.96 -9.10
C LYS A 6 16.53 12.94 -7.68
N ALA A 7 16.45 14.11 -7.03
CA ALA A 7 15.90 14.21 -5.68
C ALA A 7 14.42 13.80 -5.62
N GLU A 8 13.65 14.16 -6.65
CA GLU A 8 12.24 13.78 -6.74
C GLU A 8 12.04 12.27 -6.96
N LEU A 9 12.87 11.64 -7.80
CA LEU A 9 12.85 10.19 -7.98
C LEU A 9 13.22 9.45 -6.68
N GLU A 10 14.21 9.94 -5.92
CA GLU A 10 14.58 9.35 -4.63
C GLU A 10 13.44 9.50 -3.60
N ARG A 11 12.74 10.64 -3.58
CA ARG A 11 11.56 10.86 -2.72
C ARG A 11 10.46 9.86 -3.05
N ILE A 12 10.11 9.73 -4.33
CA ILE A 12 9.03 8.85 -4.80
C ILE A 12 9.39 7.38 -4.62
N GLN A 13 10.65 7.01 -4.84
CA GLN A 13 11.13 5.65 -4.55
C GLN A 13 10.88 5.30 -3.08
N LYS A 14 11.21 6.21 -2.15
CA LYS A 14 10.97 6.00 -0.73
C LYS A 14 9.48 5.89 -0.41
N GLU A 15 8.67 6.80 -0.93
CA GLU A 15 7.22 6.78 -0.74
C GLU A 15 6.58 5.49 -1.28
N LEU A 16 7.07 4.98 -2.42
CA LEU A 16 6.59 3.73 -3.02
C LEU A 16 6.94 2.51 -2.15
N VAL A 17 8.17 2.46 -1.62
CA VAL A 17 8.60 1.38 -0.71
C VAL A 17 7.76 1.40 0.58
N ASP A 18 7.56 2.57 1.16
CA ASP A 18 6.79 2.72 2.40
C ASP A 18 5.30 2.37 2.18
N ALA A 19 4.70 2.85 1.09
CA ALA A 19 3.33 2.51 0.71
C ALA A 19 3.16 1.01 0.43
N HIS A 20 4.13 0.40 -0.27
CA HIS A 20 4.11 -1.03 -0.57
C HIS A 20 4.17 -1.87 0.69
N ASN A 21 5.12 -1.57 1.59
CA ASN A 21 5.27 -2.28 2.84
C ASN A 21 4.01 -2.17 3.69
N LYS A 22 3.44 -0.96 3.81
CA LYS A 22 2.19 -0.74 4.56
C LYS A 22 1.03 -1.56 3.99
N ALA A 23 0.87 -1.56 2.68
CA ALA A 23 -0.17 -2.34 2.01
C ALA A 23 0.03 -3.85 2.22
N ALA A 24 1.26 -4.35 2.06
CA ALA A 24 1.58 -5.75 2.24
C ALA A 24 1.28 -6.23 3.67
N TRP A 25 1.67 -5.46 4.69
CA TRP A 25 1.38 -5.80 6.09
C TRP A 25 -0.10 -5.81 6.40
N GLN A 26 -0.85 -4.80 5.94
CA GLN A 26 -2.29 -4.74 6.18
C GLN A 26 -3.03 -5.87 5.45
N MET A 27 -2.68 -6.17 4.20
CA MET A 27 -3.23 -7.31 3.48
C MET A 27 -2.96 -8.63 4.20
N ALA A 28 -1.72 -8.85 4.67
CA ALA A 28 -1.35 -10.05 5.41
C ALA A 28 -2.18 -10.19 6.70
N ALA A 29 -2.32 -9.10 7.47
CA ALA A 29 -3.14 -9.08 8.68
C ALA A 29 -4.61 -9.43 8.39
N THR A 30 -5.20 -8.85 7.34
CA THR A 30 -6.58 -9.16 6.93
C THR A 30 -6.74 -10.62 6.51
N ILE A 31 -5.79 -11.18 5.75
CA ILE A 31 -5.81 -12.59 5.34
C ILE A 31 -5.74 -13.52 6.56
N ILE A 32 -4.84 -13.23 7.50
CA ILE A 32 -4.72 -13.99 8.75
C ILE A 32 -6.04 -13.94 9.53
N LYS A 33 -6.61 -12.74 9.73
CA LYS A 33 -7.89 -12.57 10.43
C LYS A 33 -9.01 -13.36 9.75
N ALA A 34 -9.16 -13.25 8.43
CA ALA A 34 -10.13 -14.02 7.66
C ALA A 34 -9.94 -15.55 7.80
N SER A 35 -8.69 -16.01 7.89
CA SER A 35 -8.37 -17.42 8.10
C SER A 35 -8.74 -17.89 9.51
N LEU A 36 -8.52 -17.07 10.54
CA LEU A 36 -8.91 -17.37 11.92
C LEU A 36 -10.44 -17.42 12.09
N VAL A 37 -11.16 -16.52 11.42
CA VAL A 37 -12.63 -16.49 11.38
C VAL A 37 -13.19 -17.78 10.80
N LYS A 38 -12.61 -18.27 9.70
CA LYS A 38 -12.99 -19.55 9.08
C LYS A 38 -12.85 -20.73 10.06
N ASN A 39 -11.90 -20.65 10.99
CA ASN A 39 -11.66 -21.66 12.02
C ASN A 39 -12.45 -21.42 13.32
N GLY A 40 -13.33 -20.40 13.35
CA GLY A 40 -14.10 -20.04 14.55
C GLY A 40 -13.26 -19.45 15.68
N MET A 41 -12.05 -18.97 15.39
CA MET A 41 -11.08 -18.49 16.37
C MET A 41 -11.04 -16.96 16.50
N ASP A 42 -11.74 -16.23 15.64
CA ASP A 42 -11.76 -14.76 15.62
C ASP A 42 -13.04 -14.21 14.97
N GLN A 43 -13.21 -12.89 15.00
CA GLN A 43 -14.31 -12.15 14.38
C GLN A 43 -13.95 -11.63 12.99
N PRO A 44 -14.92 -11.55 12.06
CA PRO A 44 -14.69 -10.99 10.73
C PRO A 44 -14.12 -9.57 10.81
N PRO A 45 -13.29 -9.15 9.84
CA PRO A 45 -12.88 -7.76 9.73
C PRO A 45 -14.09 -6.82 9.75
N THR A 46 -13.99 -5.75 10.52
CA THR A 46 -15.03 -4.72 10.59
C THR A 46 -15.07 -3.92 9.29
N PRO A 47 -16.19 -3.24 8.98
CA PRO A 47 -16.26 -2.34 7.82
C PRO A 47 -15.17 -1.25 7.83
N ALA A 48 -14.78 -0.77 9.02
CA ALA A 48 -13.72 0.22 9.16
C ALA A 48 -12.35 -0.36 8.79
N GLU A 49 -12.02 -1.57 9.27
CA GLU A 49 -10.76 -2.25 8.92
C GLU A 49 -10.66 -2.52 7.40
N LEU A 50 -11.78 -2.85 6.75
CA LEU A 50 -11.83 -3.03 5.29
C LEU A 50 -11.71 -1.71 4.53
N ALA A 51 -12.29 -0.62 5.05
CA ALA A 51 -12.14 0.71 4.49
C ALA A 51 -10.68 1.20 4.55
N ASP A 52 -10.01 0.97 5.69
CA ASP A 52 -8.59 1.31 5.87
C ASP A 52 -7.69 0.51 4.90
N LEU A 53 -7.96 -0.79 4.73
CA LEU A 53 -7.25 -1.60 3.75
C LEU A 53 -7.41 -1.06 2.32
N ASN A 54 -8.64 -0.71 1.94
CA ASN A 54 -8.94 -0.14 0.62
C ASN A 54 -8.22 1.20 0.41
N ALA A 55 -8.18 2.06 1.44
CA ALA A 55 -7.46 3.32 1.39
C ALA A 55 -5.95 3.11 1.17
N THR A 56 -5.34 2.16 1.89
CA THR A 56 -3.92 1.84 1.73
C THR A 56 -3.59 1.27 0.35
N ILE A 57 -4.43 0.37 -0.19
CA ILE A 57 -4.25 -0.16 -1.56
C ILE A 57 -4.37 0.97 -2.60
N THR A 58 -5.32 1.89 -2.40
CA THR A 58 -5.52 3.05 -3.27
C THR A 58 -4.30 3.96 -3.25
N ASN A 59 -3.74 4.24 -2.08
CA ASN A 59 -2.52 5.02 -1.93
C ASN A 59 -1.33 4.37 -2.66
N LEU A 60 -1.14 3.05 -2.52
CA LEU A 60 -0.09 2.33 -3.24
C LEU A 60 -0.24 2.47 -4.77
N ARG A 61 -1.47 2.37 -5.28
CA ARG A 61 -1.73 2.55 -6.72
C ARG A 61 -1.38 3.96 -7.18
N SER A 62 -1.82 4.98 -6.45
CA SER A 62 -1.52 6.39 -6.77
C SER A 62 -0.02 6.63 -6.84
N VAL A 63 0.75 6.21 -5.84
CA VAL A 63 2.21 6.41 -5.81
C VAL A 63 2.91 5.63 -6.95
N ALA A 64 2.40 4.44 -7.30
CA ALA A 64 2.91 3.69 -8.44
C ALA A 64 2.61 4.38 -9.79
N GLU A 65 1.44 4.99 -9.93
CA GLU A 65 1.07 5.78 -11.12
C GLU A 65 1.95 7.03 -11.25
N ASP A 66 2.18 7.76 -10.16
CA ASP A 66 3.08 8.93 -10.13
C ASP A 66 4.51 8.55 -10.55
N ALA A 67 5.02 7.44 -10.03
CA ALA A 67 6.33 6.90 -10.41
C ALA A 67 6.40 6.53 -11.90
N LEU A 68 5.35 5.90 -12.43
CA LEU A 68 5.26 5.53 -13.84
C LEU A 68 5.17 6.76 -14.76
N GLU A 69 4.45 7.81 -14.35
CA GLU A 69 4.37 9.05 -15.13
C GLU A 69 5.74 9.74 -15.24
N LEU A 70 6.51 9.79 -14.14
CA LEU A 70 7.85 10.35 -14.15
C LEU A 70 8.84 9.58 -15.01
N LEU A 71 8.73 8.24 -15.07
CA LEU A 71 9.59 7.42 -15.92
C LEU A 71 9.28 7.57 -17.43
N LYS A 72 8.09 8.08 -17.78
CA LYS A 72 7.69 8.35 -19.17
C LYS A 72 8.13 9.74 -19.68
N ARG A 73 8.51 10.65 -18.76
CA ARG A 73 8.96 12.01 -19.08
C ARG A 73 10.48 12.07 -19.22
#